data_AF-A0A6V7VT85-F1
#
_entry.id   AF-A0A6V7VT85-F1
#
_cell.length_a   1.000
_cell.length_b   1.000
_cell.length_c   1.000
_cell.angle_alpha   90.00
_cell.angle_beta   90.00
_cell.angle_gamma   90.00
#
_symmetry.space_group_name_H-M   'P 1'
#
loop_
_entity.id
_entity.type
_entity.pdbx_description
1 polymer ?
#
loop_
_entity_poly.entity_id
_entity_poly.type
_entity_poly.pdbx_seq_one_letter_code
_entity_poly.pdbx_strand_id
1 'polypeptide(L)'
;MVSQLIKKNSTFLQVLAKTKSQRKLQHLLRLTNTDQLLAISEICLNIIKARLKLTPRQKQRLIPYADFVRKMSRIRSEFGARKILNQKGGGVGMFAALLTPVLIELARSLGNSIKSD
;
A
#
# COMPACT_ATOMS: atom_id res chain seq x y z
N MET A 1 -12.10 -2.19 -6.26
CA MET A 1 -11.59 -3.28 -7.13
C MET A 1 -10.08 -3.33 -6.99
N VAL A 2 -9.50 -4.51 -6.76
CA VAL A 2 -8.04 -4.67 -6.66
C VAL A 2 -7.48 -5.00 -8.05
N SER A 3 -6.53 -4.18 -8.52
CA SER A 3 -5.94 -4.32 -9.85
C SER A 3 -5.00 -5.52 -9.96
N GLN A 4 -4.68 -5.91 -11.21
CA GLN A 4 -3.67 -6.93 -11.49
C GLN A 4 -2.28 -6.53 -10.97
N LEU A 5 -1.93 -5.24 -11.02
CA LEU A 5 -0.66 -4.74 -10.50
C LEU A 5 -0.53 -4.99 -8.99
N ILE A 6 -1.59 -4.71 -8.22
CA ILE A 6 -1.62 -4.96 -6.78
C ILE A 6 -1.56 -6.47 -6.48
N LYS A 7 -2.28 -7.31 -7.25
CA LYS A 7 -2.26 -8.77 -7.10
C LYS A 7 -0.86 -9.36 -7.34
N LYS A 8 -0.21 -8.98 -8.44
CA LYS A 8 1.15 -9.41 -8.80
C LYS A 8 2.18 -9.06 -7.73
N ASN A 9 1.99 -7.94 -7.04
CA ASN A 9 2.90 -7.45 -6.01
C ASN A 9 2.48 -7.83 -4.58
N SER A 10 1.50 -8.72 -4.40
CA SER A 10 0.92 -9.05 -3.09
C SER A 10 1.95 -9.56 -2.07
N THR A 11 2.90 -10.41 -2.47
CA THR A 11 3.98 -10.90 -1.59
C THR A 11 4.84 -9.76 -1.05
N PHE A 12 5.26 -8.85 -1.92
CA PHE A 12 6.01 -7.66 -1.52
C PHE A 12 5.20 -6.79 -0.54
N LEU A 13 3.92 -6.54 -0.84
CA LEU A 13 3.03 -5.74 0.01
C LEU A 13 2.83 -6.39 1.39
N GLN A 14 2.75 -7.72 1.47
CA GLN A 14 2.67 -8.45 2.73
C GLN A 14 3.96 -8.29 3.55
N VAL A 15 5.12 -8.45 2.93
CA VAL A 15 6.43 -8.26 3.60
C VAL A 15 6.56 -6.83 4.10
N LEU A 16 6.17 -5.85 3.28
CA LEU A 16 6.23 -4.44 3.62
C LEU A 16 5.31 -4.11 4.81
N ALA A 17 4.09 -4.65 4.83
CA ALA A 17 3.12 -4.44 5.91
C ALA A 17 3.54 -5.08 7.26
N LYS A 18 4.23 -6.22 7.21
CA LYS A 18 4.66 -6.99 8.39
C LYS A 18 6.00 -6.53 8.94
N THR A 19 6.79 -5.79 8.17
CA THR A 19 8.11 -5.33 8.59
C THR A 19 7.96 -4.37 9.77
N LYS A 20 8.60 -4.69 10.90
CA LYS A 20 8.59 -3.85 12.12
C LYS A 20 9.87 -3.04 12.32
N SER A 21 10.96 -3.41 11.65
CA SER A 21 12.26 -2.75 11.78
C SER A 21 12.37 -1.62 10.77
N GLN A 22 12.62 -0.39 11.24
CA GLN A 22 12.82 0.77 10.37
C GLN A 22 14.00 0.55 9.41
N ARG A 23 15.10 -0.06 9.89
CA ARG A 23 16.26 -0.38 9.03
C ARG A 23 15.88 -1.35 7.91
N LYS A 24 15.17 -2.44 8.24
CA LYS A 24 14.71 -3.42 7.23
C LYS A 24 13.73 -2.77 6.25
N LEU A 25 12.82 -1.94 6.75
CA LEU A 25 11.87 -1.20 5.92
C LEU A 25 12.60 -0.31 4.90
N GLN A 26 13.55 0.50 5.36
CA GLN A 26 14.33 1.39 4.49
C GLN A 26 15.13 0.59 3.46
N HIS A 27 15.68 -0.57 3.84
CA HIS A 27 16.34 -1.46 2.90
C HIS A 27 15.38 -2.00 1.82
N LEU A 28 14.20 -2.48 2.22
CA LEU A 28 13.16 -2.94 1.28
C LEU A 28 12.72 -1.82 0.32
N LEU A 29 12.51 -0.59 0.84
CA LEU A 29 12.11 0.57 0.05
C LEU A 29 13.18 1.01 -0.97
N ARG A 30 14.47 0.79 -0.66
CA ARG A 30 15.56 1.05 -1.61
C ARG A 30 15.56 0.06 -2.76
N LEU A 31 15.33 -1.22 -2.46
CA LEU A 31 15.33 -2.30 -3.45
C LEU A 31 14.03 -2.41 -4.26
N THR A 32 13.06 -1.53 -3.99
CA THR A 32 11.75 -1.58 -4.63
C THR A 32 11.87 -1.26 -6.11
N ASN A 33 11.28 -2.11 -6.95
CA ASN A 33 11.21 -1.90 -8.40
C ASN A 33 10.04 -0.99 -8.80
N THR A 34 9.97 -0.61 -10.08
CA THR A 34 8.96 0.31 -10.61
C THR A 34 7.53 -0.20 -10.37
N ASP A 35 7.25 -1.47 -10.63
CA ASP A 35 5.92 -2.06 -10.45
C ASP A 35 5.45 -2.02 -8.99
N GLN A 36 6.34 -2.34 -8.06
CA GLN A 36 6.08 -2.28 -6.62
C GLN A 36 5.81 -0.86 -6.14
N LEU A 37 6.56 0.14 -6.66
CA LEU A 37 6.33 1.55 -6.38
C LEU A 37 4.97 2.02 -6.89
N LEU A 38 4.62 1.64 -8.12
CA LEU A 38 3.33 1.97 -8.73
C LEU A 38 2.18 1.27 -8.02
N ALA A 39 2.38 0.03 -7.54
CA ALA A 39 1.38 -0.66 -6.72
C ALA A 39 1.05 0.11 -5.44
N ILE A 40 2.05 0.68 -4.75
CA ILE A 40 1.82 1.54 -3.57
C ILE A 40 1.04 2.80 -3.95
N SER A 41 1.39 3.45 -5.06
CA SER A 41 0.66 4.62 -5.58
C SER A 41 -0.80 4.28 -5.90
N GLU A 42 -1.04 3.15 -6.55
CA GLU A 42 -2.38 2.69 -6.91
C GLU A 42 -3.22 2.35 -5.67
N ILE A 43 -2.62 1.74 -4.65
CA ILE A 43 -3.27 1.52 -3.36
C ILE A 43 -3.71 2.86 -2.76
N CYS A 44 -2.82 3.84 -2.71
CA CYS A 44 -3.15 5.17 -2.19
C CYS A 44 -4.28 5.82 -2.99
N LEU A 45 -4.26 5.70 -4.32
CA LEU A 45 -5.34 6.17 -5.19
C LEU A 45 -6.69 5.49 -4.90
N ASN A 46 -6.68 4.18 -4.69
CA ASN A 46 -7.90 3.43 -4.40
C ASN A 46 -8.48 3.77 -3.02
N ILE A 47 -7.63 4.12 -2.05
CA ILE A 47 -8.06 4.66 -0.75
C ILE A 47 -8.74 6.03 -0.93
N ILE A 48 -8.09 6.97 -1.64
CA ILE A 48 -8.63 8.32 -1.86
C ILE A 48 -9.96 8.28 -2.63
N LYS A 49 -10.06 7.41 -3.64
CA LYS A 49 -11.28 7.24 -4.44
C LYS A 49 -12.36 6.39 -3.74
N ALA A 50 -12.17 6.02 -2.48
CA ALA A 50 -13.07 5.15 -1.72
C ALA A 50 -13.42 3.82 -2.43
N ARG A 51 -12.51 3.31 -3.28
CA ARG A 51 -12.67 2.05 -4.03
C ARG A 51 -12.33 0.82 -3.20
N LEU A 52 -11.81 1.04 -1.99
CA LEU A 52 -11.56 0.04 -0.97
C LEU A 52 -12.53 0.26 0.19
N LYS A 53 -13.24 -0.80 0.59
CA LYS A 53 -14.16 -0.76 1.72
C LYS A 53 -13.38 -0.81 3.03
N LEU A 54 -12.97 0.37 3.52
CA LEU A 54 -12.27 0.52 4.79
C LEU A 54 -13.26 0.66 5.95
N THR A 55 -13.03 -0.06 7.05
CA THR A 55 -13.80 0.12 8.29
C THR A 55 -13.48 1.47 8.94
N PRO A 56 -14.36 2.02 9.80
CA PRO A 56 -14.07 3.29 10.51
C PRO A 56 -12.74 3.25 11.26
N ARG A 57 -12.44 2.13 11.95
CA ARG A 57 -11.17 1.93 12.65
C ARG A 57 -9.96 1.95 11.71
N GLN A 58 -10.08 1.39 10.51
CA GLN A 58 -9.01 1.42 9.51
C GLN A 58 -8.81 2.84 8.97
N LYS A 59 -9.90 3.58 8.70
CA LYS A 59 -9.83 4.99 8.30
C LYS A 59 -9.13 5.83 9.37
N GLN A 60 -9.48 5.64 10.65
CA GLN A 60 -8.85 6.34 11.79
C GLN A 60 -7.33 6.19 11.78
N ARG A 61 -6.83 4.97 11.52
CA ARG A 61 -5.39 4.67 11.47
C ARG A 61 -4.66 5.32 10.28
N LEU A 62 -5.38 5.73 9.25
CA LEU A 62 -4.83 6.41 8.07
C LEU A 62 -4.82 7.94 8.20
N ILE A 63 -5.62 8.51 9.12
CA ILE A 63 -5.71 9.97 9.33
C ILE A 63 -4.32 10.60 9.52
N PRO A 64 -3.43 10.07 10.38
CA PRO A 64 -2.09 10.64 10.58
C PRO A 64 -1.22 10.64 9.32
N TYR A 65 -1.57 9.82 8.33
CA TYR A 65 -0.82 9.63 7.09
C TYR A 65 -1.57 10.18 5.86
N ALA A 66 -2.64 10.95 6.05
CA ALA A 66 -3.50 11.41 4.96
C ALA A 66 -2.73 12.18 3.88
N ASP A 67 -1.77 13.02 4.26
CA ASP A 67 -0.98 13.78 3.29
C ASP A 67 -0.02 12.92 2.49
N PHE A 68 0.58 11.90 3.12
CA PHE A 68 1.36 10.90 2.40
C PHE A 68 0.47 10.19 1.37
N VAL A 69 -0.70 9.70 1.79
CA VAL A 69 -1.64 8.98 0.92
C VAL A 69 -2.07 9.87 -0.25
N ARG A 70 -2.42 11.14 0.00
CA ARG A 70 -2.79 12.10 -1.06
C ARG A 70 -1.64 12.35 -2.02
N LYS A 71 -0.43 12.65 -1.53
CA LYS A 71 0.74 12.90 -2.38
C LYS A 71 1.07 11.67 -3.22
N MET A 72 1.18 10.50 -2.59
CA MET A 72 1.49 9.26 -3.26
C MET A 72 0.45 8.87 -4.32
N SER A 73 -0.85 9.09 -4.04
CA SER A 73 -1.95 8.77 -4.98
C SER A 73 -1.90 9.49 -6.32
N ARG A 74 -1.22 10.65 -6.37
CA ARG A 74 -1.10 11.49 -7.58
C ARG A 74 0.10 11.12 -8.44
N ILE A 75 1.03 10.34 -7.91
CA ILE A 75 2.26 9.99 -8.62
C ILE A 75 2.02 8.86 -9.63
N ARG A 76 2.59 9.03 -10.82
CA ARG A 76 2.58 8.04 -11.90
C ARG A 76 3.98 7.68 -12.41
N SER A 77 5.03 8.29 -11.87
CA SER A 77 6.41 8.05 -12.26
C SER A 77 7.20 7.37 -11.13
N GLU A 78 8.16 6.54 -11.52
CA GLU A 78 9.08 5.88 -10.58
C GLU A 78 9.82 6.90 -9.71
N PHE A 79 10.41 7.91 -10.36
CA PHE A 79 11.21 8.93 -9.69
C PHE A 79 10.40 9.68 -8.63
N GLY A 80 9.16 10.07 -8.96
CA GLY A 80 8.26 10.74 -8.03
C GLY A 80 7.90 9.84 -6.84
N ALA A 81 7.66 8.56 -7.08
CA ALA A 81 7.24 7.60 -6.06
C ALA A 81 8.38 7.35 -5.08
N ARG A 82 9.58 7.13 -5.62
CA ARG A 82 10.81 6.96 -4.85
C ARG A 82 11.14 8.20 -4.02
N LYS A 83 10.96 9.40 -4.59
CA LYS A 83 11.15 10.67 -3.87
C LYS A 83 10.23 10.78 -2.66
N ILE A 84 8.95 10.45 -2.80
CA ILE A 84 7.99 10.49 -1.68
C ILE A 84 8.33 9.46 -0.61
N LEU A 85 8.64 8.22 -0.98
CA LEU A 85 8.96 7.16 -0.01
C LEU A 85 10.25 7.43 0.78
N ASN A 86 11.20 8.12 0.16
CA ASN A 86 12.47 8.50 0.80
C ASN A 86 12.37 9.78 1.65
N GLN A 87 11.27 10.54 1.58
CA GLN A 87 11.07 11.67 2.49
C GLN A 87 10.88 11.15 3.93
N LYS A 88 11.49 11.84 4.90
CA LYS A 88 11.60 11.46 6.33
C LYS A 88 10.27 11.38 7.11
N GLY A 89 9.15 11.03 6.48
CA GLY A 89 7.83 10.89 7.10
C GLY A 89 7.23 9.48 7.07
N GLY A 90 7.84 8.52 6.35
CA GLY A 90 7.36 7.15 6.25
C GLY A 90 7.90 6.24 7.36
N GLY A 91 7.17 6.12 8.47
CA GLY A 91 7.48 5.17 9.53
C GLY A 91 6.91 3.77 9.28
N VAL A 92 7.48 2.77 9.94
CA VAL A 92 6.96 1.38 10.02
C VAL A 92 5.43 1.32 10.23
N GLY A 93 4.91 2.14 11.14
CA GLY A 93 3.48 2.18 11.46
C GLY A 93 2.57 2.62 10.31
N MET A 94 3.11 3.42 9.36
CA MET A 94 2.37 3.89 8.20
C MET A 94 2.06 2.76 7.23
N PHE A 95 3.06 1.95 6.85
CA PHE A 95 2.85 0.85 5.91
C PHE A 95 1.93 -0.22 6.47
N ALA A 96 2.03 -0.51 7.77
CA ALA A 96 1.07 -1.39 8.43
C ALA A 96 -0.35 -0.82 8.35
N ALA A 97 -0.56 0.46 8.68
CA ALA A 97 -1.88 1.10 8.60
C ALA A 97 -2.43 1.14 7.16
N LEU A 98 -1.57 1.41 6.18
CA LEU A 98 -1.90 1.52 4.76
C LEU A 98 -2.27 0.18 4.13
N LEU A 99 -1.47 -0.85 4.39
CA LEU A 99 -1.51 -2.08 3.62
C LEU A 99 -2.40 -3.15 4.25
N THR A 100 -2.58 -3.17 5.58
CA THR A 100 -3.44 -4.17 6.23
C THR A 100 -4.86 -4.21 5.64
N PRO A 101 -5.57 -3.08 5.45
CA PRO A 101 -6.93 -3.13 4.88
C PRO A 101 -6.97 -3.66 3.45
N VAL A 102 -5.95 -3.32 2.66
CA VAL A 102 -5.80 -3.75 1.26
C VAL A 102 -5.56 -5.25 1.18
N LEU A 103 -4.67 -5.77 2.04
CA LEU A 103 -4.36 -7.19 2.12
C LEU A 103 -5.57 -8.03 2.55
N ILE A 104 -6.40 -7.50 3.46
CA ILE A 104 -7.66 -8.16 3.84
C ILE A 104 -8.62 -8.21 2.65
N GLU A 105 -8.77 -7.11 1.91
CA GLU A 105 -9.63 -7.08 0.72
C GLU A 105 -9.12 -7.99 -0.41
N LEU A 106 -7.80 -8.06 -0.60
CA LEU A 106 -7.15 -9.03 -1.48
C LEU A 106 -7.47 -10.47 -1.09
N ALA A 107 -7.34 -10.81 0.19
CA ALA A 107 -7.63 -12.15 0.69
C ALA A 107 -9.11 -12.53 0.47
N ARG A 108 -10.05 -11.59 0.69
CA ARG A 108 -11.47 -11.80 0.37
C ARG A 108 -11.70 -11.99 -1.13
N SER A 109 -11.09 -11.16 -1.97
CA SER A 109 -11.23 -11.26 -3.42
C SER A 109 -10.71 -12.58 -3.96
N LEU A 110 -9.61 -13.10 -3.43
CA LEU A 110 -9.06 -14.40 -3.81
C LEU A 110 -9.93 -15.55 -3.29
N GLY A 111 -10.39 -15.49 -2.04
CA GLY A 111 -11.28 -16.49 -1.47
C GLY A 111 -12.64 -16.60 -2.17
N ASN A 112 -13.18 -15.48 -2.68
CA ASN A 112 -14.42 -15.49 -3.45
C ASN A 112 -14.22 -16.07 -4.87
N SER A 113 -13.07 -15.85 -5.49
CA SER A 113 -12.74 -16.45 -6.79
C SER A 113 -12.65 -17.97 -6.72
N ILE A 114 -12.16 -18.53 -5.60
CA ILE A 114 -12.06 -20.00 -5.41
C ILE A 114 -13.43 -20.66 -5.14
N LYS A 115 -14.41 -19.90 -4.63
CA LYS A 115 -15.76 -20.41 -4.33
C LYS A 115 -16.75 -20.28 -5.49
N SER A 116 -16.31 -19.73 -6.62
CA SER A 116 -17.17 -19.48 -7.79
C SER A 116 -16.92 -20.48 -8.93
N ASP A 117 -16.10 -21.51 -8.67
CA ASP A 117 -15.94 -22.73 -9.47
C ASP A 117 -16.55 -23.91 -8.69
#